data_AF-A0A3M2BHR5-F1
#
_entry.id   AF-A0A3M2BHR5-F1
#
_cell.length_a   1.000
_cell.length_b   1.000
_cell.length_c   1.000
_cell.angle_alpha   90.00
_cell.angle_beta   90.00
_cell.angle_gamma   90.00
#
_symmetry.space_group_name_H-M   'P 1'
#
loop_
_entity.id
_entity.type
_entity.pdbx_description
1 polymer ?
#
loop_
_entity_poly.entity_id
_entity_poly.type
_entity_poly.pdbx_seq_one_letter_code
_entity_poly.pdbx_strand_id
1 'polypeptide(L)'
;RLTTNKDIVIDEDKRLVGYVGRAHPLVRHAIDRVRYSSIGEAGAGEIDHRASAVRGPVAAPLLICTYLGRVMSGQGRELERVVAVTASADGSAAFTDELDAWMRFADREKAIAATGVWEKYFASWARGRLDEARQAAMAGFSAEAGATALSVRETVERERAELDQWLADRARELAPAAKGAEAPDLFTVDTDEAPAPLPTTPIERLEAIRRDQSRPARIRSSADAVLRIHRDRLKRLDARSNVSDPEVVPLGILMVIPEDEHGA
;
A
#
# COMPACT_ATOMS: atom_id res chain seq x y z
N ARG A 1 15.93 -3.51 26.86
CA ARG A 1 14.52 -3.59 27.33
C ARG A 1 13.69 -2.72 26.42
N LEU A 2 12.48 -3.15 26.10
CA LEU A 2 11.64 -2.56 25.07
C LEU A 2 10.30 -2.17 25.67
N THR A 3 9.78 -1.00 25.32
CA THR A 3 8.47 -0.51 25.79
C THR A 3 7.62 -0.05 24.61
N THR A 4 6.32 -0.28 24.67
CA THR A 4 5.33 0.22 23.71
C THR A 4 4.70 1.54 24.15
N ASN A 5 5.01 2.01 25.36
CA ASN A 5 4.57 3.30 25.88
C ASN A 5 5.62 4.38 25.57
N LYS A 6 5.21 5.43 24.87
CA LYS A 6 6.08 6.55 24.44
C LYS A 6 6.61 7.37 25.61
N ASP A 7 5.92 7.35 26.74
CA ASP A 7 6.21 8.20 27.90
C ASP A 7 7.24 7.55 28.84
N ILE A 8 7.59 6.28 28.61
CA ILE A 8 8.55 5.54 29.42
C ILE A 8 9.90 5.53 28.72
N VAL A 9 10.83 6.35 29.20
CA VAL A 9 12.20 6.44 28.68
C VAL A 9 13.21 5.71 29.59
N ILE A 10 12.84 5.53 30.86
CA ILE A 10 13.69 4.97 31.91
C ILE A 10 12.86 3.98 32.75
N ASP A 11 13.41 2.80 33.04
CA ASP A 11 12.74 1.82 33.91
C ASP A 11 12.98 2.08 35.41
N GLU A 12 12.34 1.28 36.26
CA GLU A 12 12.45 1.35 37.73
C GLU A 12 13.89 1.20 38.25
N ASP A 13 14.78 0.57 37.48
CA ASP A 13 16.21 0.39 37.76
C ASP A 13 17.09 1.55 37.22
N LYS A 14 16.49 2.67 36.80
CA LYS A 14 17.15 3.83 36.16
C LYS A 14 17.87 3.51 34.85
N ARG A 15 17.44 2.49 34.13
CA ARG A 15 18.06 2.10 32.84
C ARG A 15 17.24 2.59 31.67
N LEU A 16 17.93 2.99 30.59
CA LEU A 16 17.30 3.43 29.34
C LEU A 16 16.50 2.29 28.69
N VAL A 17 15.24 2.57 28.36
CA VAL A 17 14.33 1.64 27.71
C VAL A 17 14.10 2.09 26.26
N GLY A 18 14.24 1.17 25.31
CA GLY A 18 14.00 1.47 23.90
C GLY A 18 12.50 1.50 23.61
N TYR A 19 12.00 2.63 23.09
CA TYR A 19 10.63 2.69 22.57
C TYR A 19 10.52 1.89 21.27
N VAL A 20 9.57 0.98 21.23
CA VAL A 20 9.31 0.14 20.08
C VAL A 20 8.05 0.60 19.38
N GLY A 21 8.24 1.53 18.45
CA GLY A 21 7.20 1.94 17.51
C GLY A 21 6.98 0.94 16.38
N ARG A 22 5.94 1.17 15.56
CA ARG A 22 5.61 0.34 14.38
C ARG A 22 6.71 0.26 13.32
N ALA A 23 7.57 1.28 13.24
CA ALA A 23 8.71 1.30 12.32
C ALA A 23 9.95 0.56 12.87
N HIS A 24 9.92 0.08 14.10
CA HIS A 24 11.05 -0.60 14.71
C HIS A 24 11.32 -1.94 13.98
N PRO A 25 12.57 -2.27 13.61
CA PRO A 25 12.89 -3.48 12.86
C PRO A 25 12.35 -4.77 13.49
N LEU A 26 12.34 -4.87 14.82
CA LEU A 26 11.76 -6.02 15.53
C LEU A 26 10.24 -6.16 15.32
N VAL A 27 9.49 -5.04 15.34
CA VAL A 27 8.04 -5.07 15.09
C VAL A 27 7.78 -5.36 13.63
N ARG A 28 8.57 -4.78 12.72
CA ARG A 28 8.50 -5.08 11.30
C ARG A 28 8.77 -6.57 11.02
N HIS A 29 9.82 -7.14 11.62
CA HIS A 29 10.12 -8.57 11.52
C HIS A 29 9.02 -9.46 12.13
N ALA A 30 8.43 -9.07 13.26
CA ALA A 30 7.32 -9.81 13.86
C ALA A 30 6.08 -9.79 12.97
N ILE A 31 5.72 -8.61 12.44
CA ILE A 31 4.62 -8.44 11.48
C ILE A 31 4.90 -9.23 10.21
N ASP A 32 6.10 -9.14 9.65
CA ASP A 32 6.47 -9.85 8.43
C ASP A 32 6.49 -11.38 8.65
N ARG A 33 6.93 -11.87 9.81
CA ARG A 33 6.83 -13.30 10.16
C ARG A 33 5.38 -13.81 10.18
N VAL A 34 4.46 -13.00 10.71
CA VAL A 34 3.01 -13.27 10.69
C VAL A 34 2.39 -13.00 9.32
N ARG A 35 3.09 -12.35 8.38
CA ARG A 35 2.62 -12.20 6.99
C ARG A 35 3.03 -13.39 6.11
N TYR A 36 4.22 -13.96 6.33
CA TYR A 36 4.81 -14.99 5.47
C TYR A 36 4.53 -16.43 5.89
N SER A 37 3.88 -16.68 7.03
CA SER A 37 3.35 -18.02 7.30
C SER A 37 2.11 -18.26 6.41
N SER A 38 1.93 -19.44 5.86
CA SER A 38 0.72 -19.80 5.11
C SER A 38 -0.24 -20.46 6.08
N ILE A 39 -1.54 -20.15 6.01
CA ILE A 39 -2.55 -20.95 6.70
C ILE A 39 -2.56 -22.35 6.07
N GLY A 40 -2.39 -23.39 6.88
CA GLY A 40 -2.44 -24.79 6.43
C GLY A 40 -1.17 -25.39 5.81
N GLU A 41 -0.01 -24.71 5.79
CA GLU A 41 1.28 -25.35 5.41
C GLU A 41 2.00 -26.04 6.57
N ALA A 42 1.51 -25.87 7.80
CA ALA A 42 1.99 -26.65 8.94
C ALA A 42 1.60 -28.12 8.71
N GLY A 43 2.61 -28.98 8.56
CA GLY A 43 2.43 -30.40 8.34
C GLY A 43 1.48 -31.01 9.37
N ALA A 44 0.73 -32.03 8.95
CA ALA A 44 -0.25 -32.76 9.75
C ALA A 44 0.27 -33.06 11.18
N GLY A 45 -0.06 -32.19 12.14
CA GLY A 45 0.39 -32.32 13.53
C GLY A 45 0.76 -31.01 14.24
N GLU A 46 1.09 -29.94 13.52
CA GLU A 46 1.30 -28.61 14.14
C GLU A 46 -0.02 -27.83 14.19
N ILE A 47 -0.39 -27.36 15.38
CA ILE A 47 -1.52 -26.44 15.58
C ILE A 47 -1.22 -25.18 14.78
N ASP A 48 -2.05 -24.84 13.80
CA ASP A 48 -1.92 -23.59 13.06
C ASP A 48 -1.96 -22.42 14.05
N HIS A 49 -0.83 -21.73 14.22
CA HIS A 49 -0.66 -20.64 15.19
C HIS A 49 -1.60 -19.46 14.94
N ARG A 50 -2.30 -19.42 13.80
CA ARG A 50 -3.26 -18.39 13.42
C ARG A 50 -4.71 -18.78 13.72
N ALA A 51 -4.93 -20.00 14.21
CA ALA A 51 -6.21 -20.42 14.75
C ALA A 51 -6.21 -20.17 16.27
N SER A 52 -7.10 -19.30 16.73
CA SER A 52 -7.33 -19.05 18.16
C SER A 52 -8.77 -19.39 18.52
N ALA A 53 -9.00 -19.74 19.78
CA ALA A 53 -10.33 -20.03 20.29
C ALA A 53 -10.63 -19.20 21.55
N VAL A 54 -11.85 -18.71 21.65
CA VAL A 54 -12.34 -17.90 22.77
C VAL A 54 -13.75 -18.31 23.15
N ARG A 55 -14.10 -18.13 24.41
CA ARG A 55 -15.51 -18.12 24.85
C ARG A 55 -16.06 -16.71 24.71
N GLY A 56 -17.29 -16.57 24.23
CA GLY A 56 -17.91 -15.26 24.08
C GLY A 56 -19.43 -15.29 24.18
N PRO A 57 -20.05 -14.10 24.28
CA PRO A 57 -21.50 -13.96 24.38
C PRO A 57 -22.15 -14.14 23.00
N VAL A 58 -22.08 -15.36 22.47
CA VAL A 58 -22.69 -15.77 21.21
C VAL A 58 -23.67 -16.92 21.45
N ALA A 59 -24.83 -16.87 20.80
CA ALA A 59 -25.85 -17.91 20.97
C ALA A 59 -25.47 -19.23 20.28
N ALA A 60 -24.64 -19.17 19.24
CA ALA A 60 -24.17 -20.31 18.47
C ALA A 60 -22.68 -20.13 18.12
N PRO A 61 -21.94 -21.22 17.80
CA PRO A 61 -20.54 -21.13 17.38
C PRO A 61 -20.37 -20.17 16.20
N LEU A 62 -19.47 -19.21 16.38
CA LEU A 62 -19.20 -18.15 15.41
C LEU A 62 -17.72 -18.22 14.99
N LEU A 63 -17.49 -18.17 13.69
CA LEU A 63 -16.17 -18.13 13.10
C LEU A 63 -15.88 -16.70 12.65
N ILE A 64 -14.75 -16.14 13.06
CA ILE A 64 -14.28 -14.82 12.61
C ILE A 64 -13.02 -15.05 11.78
N CYS A 65 -13.15 -14.86 10.47
CA CYS A 65 -12.04 -14.92 9.54
C CYS A 65 -11.46 -13.52 9.35
N THR A 66 -10.14 -13.39 9.49
CA THR A 66 -9.44 -12.14 9.21
C THR A 66 -8.66 -12.27 7.91
N TYR A 67 -8.71 -11.22 7.10
CA TYR A 67 -8.01 -11.14 5.83
C TYR A 67 -7.25 -9.83 5.70
N LEU A 68 -6.14 -9.86 4.97
CA LEU A 68 -5.42 -8.68 4.51
C LEU A 68 -5.87 -8.35 3.09
N GLY A 69 -6.65 -7.29 2.94
CA GLY A 69 -6.90 -6.66 1.66
C GLY A 69 -5.70 -5.80 1.25
N ARG A 70 -5.21 -5.96 0.02
CA ARG A 70 -4.10 -5.18 -0.52
C ARG A 70 -4.35 -4.72 -1.95
N VAL A 71 -3.86 -3.52 -2.24
CA VAL A 71 -3.74 -2.95 -3.59
C VAL A 71 -2.28 -2.55 -3.78
N MET A 72 -1.66 -3.09 -4.83
CA MET A 72 -0.27 -2.83 -5.17
C MET A 72 -0.18 -1.88 -6.36
N SER A 73 0.93 -1.16 -6.47
CA SER A 73 1.38 -0.50 -7.68
C SER A 73 2.80 -0.96 -8.01
N GLY A 74 3.33 -0.59 -9.17
CA GLY A 74 4.74 -0.80 -9.50
C GLY A 74 5.72 -0.08 -8.56
N GLN A 75 5.24 0.84 -7.71
CA GLN A 75 6.03 1.48 -6.64
C GLN A 75 5.96 0.76 -5.29
N GLY A 76 4.99 -0.13 -5.10
CA GLY A 76 4.79 -0.81 -3.82
C GLY A 76 3.32 -0.87 -3.41
N ARG A 77 3.06 -0.63 -2.13
CA ARG A 77 1.72 -0.78 -1.54
C ARG A 77 0.98 0.55 -1.58
N GLU A 78 -0.17 0.59 -2.24
CA GLU A 78 -1.06 1.77 -2.22
C GLU A 78 -2.12 1.65 -1.12
N LEU A 79 -2.63 0.44 -0.87
CA LEU A 79 -3.58 0.15 0.20
C LEU A 79 -3.25 -1.18 0.87
N GLU A 80 -3.24 -1.19 2.20
CA GLU A 80 -3.25 -2.41 3.01
C GLU A 80 -4.26 -2.21 4.14
N ARG A 81 -5.26 -3.09 4.22
CA ARG A 81 -6.27 -3.04 5.28
C ARG A 81 -6.63 -4.43 5.77
N VAL A 82 -6.78 -4.57 7.08
CA VAL A 82 -7.31 -5.80 7.68
C VAL A 82 -8.83 -5.70 7.66
N VAL A 83 -9.48 -6.74 7.14
CA VAL A 83 -10.93 -6.88 7.11
C VAL A 83 -11.33 -8.18 7.80
N ALA A 84 -12.51 -8.18 8.41
CA ALA A 84 -13.05 -9.35 9.08
C ALA A 84 -14.33 -9.83 8.40
N VAL A 85 -14.54 -11.14 8.44
CA VAL A 85 -15.77 -11.76 8.00
C VAL A 85 -16.23 -12.72 9.07
N THR A 86 -17.47 -12.53 9.52
CA THR A 86 -18.10 -13.42 10.50
C THR A 86 -18.94 -14.47 9.78
N ALA A 87 -18.77 -15.73 10.14
CA ALA A 87 -19.55 -16.84 9.61
C ALA A 87 -20.15 -17.67 10.75
N SER A 88 -21.42 -18.01 10.64
CA SER A 88 -22.15 -18.88 11.55
C SER A 88 -22.59 -20.15 10.80
N ALA A 89 -22.98 -21.20 11.53
CA ALA A 89 -23.54 -22.40 10.94
C ALA A 89 -24.80 -22.08 10.11
N ASP A 90 -25.72 -21.31 10.70
CA ASP A 90 -27.05 -21.04 10.15
C ASP A 90 -27.12 -19.74 9.33
N GLY A 91 -26.10 -18.88 9.44
CA GLY A 91 -26.03 -17.57 8.80
C GLY A 91 -25.13 -17.55 7.56
N SER A 92 -25.30 -16.54 6.71
CA SER A 92 -24.33 -16.24 5.65
C SER A 92 -23.06 -15.61 6.22
N ALA A 93 -21.97 -15.70 5.47
CA ALA A 93 -20.76 -14.95 5.78
C ALA A 93 -21.02 -13.44 5.64
N ALA A 94 -20.82 -12.68 6.72
CA ALA A 94 -21.06 -11.25 6.76
C ALA A 94 -19.73 -10.49 6.88
N PHE A 95 -19.48 -9.61 5.91
CA PHE A 95 -18.32 -8.73 5.90
C PHE A 95 -18.46 -7.61 6.94
N THR A 96 -17.36 -7.28 7.61
CA THR A 96 -17.28 -6.12 8.51
C THR A 96 -15.91 -5.48 8.41
N ASP A 97 -15.88 -4.18 8.14
CA ASP A 97 -14.67 -3.35 8.09
C ASP A 97 -14.40 -2.59 9.41
N GLU A 98 -15.36 -2.64 10.34
CA GLU A 98 -15.30 -2.04 11.66
C GLU A 98 -14.49 -2.91 12.63
N LEU A 99 -13.40 -2.32 13.16
CA LEU A 99 -12.47 -3.02 14.04
C LEU A 99 -13.15 -3.48 15.35
N ASP A 100 -13.96 -2.61 15.95
CA ASP A 100 -14.57 -2.85 17.26
C ASP A 100 -15.59 -4.00 17.23
N ALA A 101 -16.23 -4.22 16.08
CA ALA A 101 -17.26 -5.24 15.89
C ALA A 101 -16.73 -6.66 16.14
N TRP A 102 -15.47 -6.93 15.81
CA TRP A 102 -14.83 -8.24 16.01
C TRP A 102 -13.76 -8.25 17.11
N MET A 103 -13.09 -7.13 17.38
CA MET A 103 -12.08 -7.03 18.45
C MET A 103 -12.66 -7.27 19.84
N ARG A 104 -13.95 -7.02 20.06
CA ARG A 104 -14.63 -7.37 21.32
C ARG A 104 -14.55 -8.85 21.70
N PHE A 105 -14.30 -9.73 20.74
CA PHE A 105 -14.11 -11.17 20.97
C PHE A 105 -12.64 -11.55 21.18
N ALA A 106 -11.69 -10.65 20.89
CA ALA A 106 -10.25 -10.89 21.03
C ALA A 106 -9.73 -10.68 22.47
N ASP A 107 -10.55 -10.96 23.48
CA ASP A 107 -10.16 -10.87 24.88
C ASP A 107 -9.29 -12.05 25.29
N ARG A 108 -8.08 -11.76 25.77
CA ARG A 108 -7.11 -12.77 26.18
C ARG A 108 -7.56 -13.54 27.42
N GLU A 109 -8.34 -12.94 28.30
CA GLU A 109 -8.82 -13.64 29.51
C GLU A 109 -9.85 -14.72 29.18
N LYS A 110 -10.55 -14.58 28.05
CA LYS A 110 -11.53 -15.55 27.56
C LYS A 110 -10.94 -16.56 26.57
N ALA A 111 -9.63 -16.52 26.33
CA ALA A 111 -8.94 -17.44 25.45
C ALA A 111 -8.95 -18.86 26.01
N ILE A 112 -9.26 -19.83 25.14
CA ILE A 112 -9.26 -21.26 25.47
C ILE A 112 -8.27 -22.00 24.55
N ALA A 113 -7.89 -23.21 24.94
CA ALA A 113 -7.08 -24.07 24.08
C ALA A 113 -7.86 -24.38 22.79
N ALA A 114 -7.26 -24.09 21.63
CA ALA A 114 -7.88 -24.34 20.33
C ALA A 114 -7.94 -25.85 19.98
N THR A 115 -7.23 -26.70 20.72
CA THR A 115 -7.16 -28.15 20.51
C THR A 115 -8.54 -28.80 20.65
N GLY A 116 -9.02 -29.48 19.61
CA GLY A 116 -10.30 -30.20 19.62
C GLY A 116 -11.54 -29.32 19.44
N VAL A 117 -11.39 -27.99 19.47
CA VAL A 117 -12.51 -27.04 19.28
C VAL A 117 -13.03 -27.11 17.85
N TRP A 118 -12.11 -27.19 16.89
CA TRP A 118 -12.45 -27.28 15.46
C TRP A 118 -13.30 -28.51 15.16
N GLU A 119 -12.83 -29.69 15.58
CA GLU A 119 -13.49 -30.97 15.35
C GLU A 119 -14.88 -31.02 15.98
N LYS A 120 -15.04 -30.44 17.17
CA LYS A 120 -16.29 -30.49 17.93
C LYS A 120 -17.36 -29.52 17.42
N TYR A 121 -16.99 -28.30 17.05
CA TYR A 121 -17.96 -27.23 16.79
C TYR A 121 -18.02 -26.74 15.34
N PHE A 122 -16.95 -26.91 14.56
CA PHE A 122 -16.79 -26.23 13.27
C PHE A 122 -16.60 -27.18 12.07
N ALA A 123 -16.01 -28.35 12.26
CA ALA A 123 -15.61 -29.24 11.17
C ALA A 123 -16.74 -29.67 10.22
N SER A 124 -17.99 -29.74 10.71
CA SER A 124 -19.16 -30.16 9.93
C SER A 124 -19.65 -29.11 8.93
N TRP A 125 -19.38 -27.82 9.15
CA TRP A 125 -19.94 -26.73 8.34
C TRP A 125 -18.91 -25.67 7.89
N ALA A 126 -17.82 -25.48 8.64
CA ALA A 126 -16.92 -24.35 8.43
C ALA A 126 -16.15 -24.40 7.11
N ARG A 127 -15.87 -25.59 6.55
CA ARG A 127 -15.15 -25.71 5.27
C ARG A 127 -15.87 -24.99 4.12
N GLY A 128 -17.19 -25.17 3.98
CA GLY A 128 -17.97 -24.47 2.96
C GLY A 128 -18.06 -22.96 3.23
N ARG A 129 -18.15 -22.57 4.51
CA ARG A 129 -18.24 -21.16 4.90
C ARG A 129 -16.94 -20.38 4.74
N LEU A 130 -15.77 -21.03 4.77
CA LEU A 130 -14.47 -20.36 4.57
C LEU A 130 -14.33 -19.77 3.16
N ASP A 131 -14.83 -20.48 2.14
CA ASP A 131 -14.82 -20.00 0.76
C ASP A 131 -15.81 -18.84 0.57
N GLU A 132 -17.02 -18.97 1.13
CA GLU A 132 -18.00 -17.88 1.18
C GLU A 132 -17.44 -16.65 1.90
N ALA A 133 -16.73 -16.86 3.01
CA ALA A 133 -16.11 -15.78 3.76
C ALA A 133 -15.02 -15.07 2.97
N ARG A 134 -14.22 -15.81 2.20
CA ARG A 134 -13.23 -15.22 1.30
C ARG A 134 -13.89 -14.39 0.20
N GLN A 135 -14.99 -14.88 -0.38
CA GLN A 135 -15.74 -14.15 -1.40
C GLN A 135 -16.37 -12.88 -0.82
N ALA A 136 -16.96 -12.96 0.37
CA ALA A 136 -17.51 -11.80 1.08
C ALA A 136 -16.42 -10.77 1.41
N ALA A 137 -15.23 -11.21 1.83
CA ALA A 137 -14.08 -10.34 2.07
C ALA A 137 -13.65 -9.61 0.79
N MET A 138 -13.54 -10.33 -0.33
CA MET A 138 -13.20 -9.76 -1.63
C MET A 138 -14.26 -8.76 -2.10
N ALA A 139 -15.54 -9.11 -2.01
CA ALA A 139 -16.63 -8.25 -2.43
C ALA A 139 -16.70 -6.97 -1.58
N GLY A 140 -16.58 -7.08 -0.25
CA GLY A 140 -16.56 -5.94 0.66
C GLY A 140 -15.35 -5.03 0.45
N PHE A 141 -14.17 -5.61 0.24
CA PHE A 141 -12.93 -4.85 0.02
C PHE A 141 -12.87 -4.18 -1.36
N SER A 142 -13.52 -4.76 -2.38
CA SER A 142 -13.45 -4.28 -3.77
C SER A 142 -13.92 -2.85 -3.95
N ALA A 143 -14.92 -2.40 -3.18
CA ALA A 143 -15.41 -1.02 -3.24
C ALA A 143 -14.36 0.00 -2.78
N GLU A 144 -13.70 -0.26 -1.65
CA GLU A 144 -12.63 0.58 -1.12
C GLU A 144 -11.38 0.55 -2.01
N ALA A 145 -11.03 -0.64 -2.52
CA ALA A 145 -9.93 -0.80 -3.45
C ALA A 145 -10.16 -0.04 -4.76
N GLY A 146 -11.37 -0.10 -5.32
CA GLY A 146 -11.75 0.64 -6.52
C GLY A 146 -11.67 2.15 -6.32
N ALA A 147 -12.19 2.66 -5.20
CA ALA A 147 -12.09 4.07 -4.84
C ALA A 147 -10.62 4.53 -4.70
N THR A 148 -9.78 3.70 -4.10
CA THR A 148 -8.35 3.99 -3.96
C THR A 148 -7.64 3.98 -5.31
N ALA A 149 -7.92 3.00 -6.17
CA ALA A 149 -7.33 2.94 -7.51
C ALA A 149 -7.69 4.17 -8.36
N LEU A 150 -8.92 4.67 -8.26
CA LEU A 150 -9.33 5.92 -8.90
C LEU A 150 -8.57 7.13 -8.34
N SER A 151 -8.50 7.26 -7.02
CA SER A 151 -7.77 8.37 -6.36
C SER A 151 -6.27 8.38 -6.72
N VAL A 152 -5.65 7.20 -6.82
CA VAL A 152 -4.24 7.06 -7.26
C VAL A 152 -4.09 7.54 -8.70
N ARG A 153 -4.98 7.15 -9.62
CA ARG A 153 -4.94 7.61 -11.02
C ARG A 153 -5.08 9.12 -11.12
N GLU A 154 -6.06 9.71 -10.44
CA GLU A 154 -6.26 11.17 -10.42
C GLU A 154 -5.04 11.91 -9.88
N THR A 155 -4.43 11.37 -8.81
CA THR A 155 -3.22 11.95 -8.23
C THR A 155 -2.03 11.87 -9.20
N VAL A 156 -1.85 10.74 -9.88
CA VAL A 156 -0.78 10.56 -10.87
C VAL A 156 -0.95 11.51 -12.05
N GLU A 157 -2.17 11.67 -12.58
CA GLU A 157 -2.44 12.60 -13.68
C GLU A 157 -2.16 14.05 -13.29
N ARG A 158 -2.57 14.47 -12.10
CA ARG A 158 -2.23 15.80 -11.57
C ARG A 158 -0.72 15.97 -11.43
N GLU A 159 -0.02 14.98 -10.87
CA GLU A 159 1.44 15.05 -10.72
C GLU A 159 2.17 15.07 -12.07
N ARG A 160 1.63 14.42 -13.13
CA ARG A 160 2.15 14.51 -14.50
C ARG A 160 2.01 15.94 -15.04
N ALA A 161 0.82 16.53 -14.92
CA ALA A 161 0.58 17.90 -15.37
C ALA A 161 1.48 18.92 -14.63
N GLU A 162 1.67 18.75 -13.32
CA GLU A 162 2.60 19.56 -12.52
C GLU A 162 4.06 19.39 -12.96
N LEU A 163 4.47 18.15 -13.29
CA LEU A 163 5.82 17.87 -13.79
C LEU A 163 6.07 18.50 -15.16
N ASP A 164 5.09 18.43 -16.07
CA ASP A 164 5.18 19.05 -17.39
C ASP A 164 5.24 20.58 -17.30
N GLN A 165 4.43 21.17 -16.42
CA GLN A 165 4.46 22.61 -16.15
C GLN A 165 5.83 23.02 -15.56
N TRP A 166 6.32 22.28 -14.57
CA TRP A 166 7.65 22.51 -13.98
C TRP A 166 8.76 22.43 -15.05
N LEU A 167 8.67 21.46 -15.97
CA LEU A 167 9.64 21.32 -17.06
C LEU A 167 9.59 22.52 -18.01
N ALA A 168 8.38 22.97 -18.38
CA ALA A 168 8.19 24.13 -19.23
C ALA A 168 8.76 25.41 -18.60
N ASP A 169 8.56 25.60 -17.29
CA ASP A 169 9.11 26.74 -16.55
C ASP A 169 10.64 26.70 -16.49
N ARG A 170 11.24 25.52 -16.27
CA ARG A 170 12.69 25.35 -16.29
C ARG A 170 13.30 25.54 -17.68
N ALA A 171 12.62 25.08 -18.73
CA ALA A 171 13.04 25.34 -20.10
C ALA A 171 13.00 26.84 -20.44
N ARG A 172 12.00 27.57 -19.95
CA ARG A 172 11.89 29.03 -20.13
C ARG A 172 12.96 29.79 -19.36
N GLU A 173 13.31 29.36 -18.16
CA GLU A 173 14.37 29.97 -17.35
C GLU A 173 15.77 29.77 -17.96
N LEU A 174 16.07 28.56 -18.45
CA LEU A 174 17.39 28.22 -18.98
C LEU A 174 17.60 28.66 -20.44
N ALA A 175 16.52 28.70 -21.22
CA ALA A 175 16.49 29.29 -22.55
C ALA A 175 15.37 30.35 -22.61
N PRO A 176 15.59 31.55 -22.06
CA PRO A 176 14.67 32.65 -22.29
C PRO A 176 14.55 32.85 -23.80
N ALA A 177 13.32 33.06 -24.29
CA ALA A 177 13.12 33.39 -25.69
C ALA A 177 14.02 34.58 -26.03
N ALA A 178 14.80 34.47 -27.11
CA ALA A 178 15.61 35.57 -27.58
C ALA A 178 14.70 36.79 -27.72
N LYS A 179 14.97 37.85 -26.94
CA LYS A 179 14.27 39.14 -27.11
C LYS A 179 14.58 39.58 -28.53
N GLY A 180 13.59 39.46 -29.42
CA GLY A 180 13.64 39.93 -30.81
C GLY A 180 14.91 39.49 -31.53
N ALA A 181 14.86 38.33 -32.21
CA ALA A 181 15.65 38.23 -33.43
C ALA A 181 15.08 39.34 -34.35
N GLU A 182 15.80 40.46 -34.43
CA GLU A 182 15.59 41.45 -35.49
C GLU A 182 15.50 40.66 -36.80
N ALA A 183 14.45 40.94 -37.58
CA ALA A 183 14.24 40.30 -38.86
C ALA A 183 15.56 40.38 -39.66
N PRO A 184 16.04 39.27 -40.24
CA PRO A 184 17.27 39.29 -41.01
C PRO A 184 17.14 40.34 -42.11
N ASP A 185 18.16 41.18 -42.23
CA ASP A 185 18.23 42.23 -43.24
C ASP A 185 18.05 41.61 -44.64
N LEU A 186 17.27 42.28 -45.48
CA LEU A 186 16.73 41.75 -46.76
C LEU A 186 17.83 41.44 -47.81
N PHE A 187 19.11 41.60 -47.46
CA PHE A 187 20.25 41.57 -48.37
C PHE A 187 21.37 40.60 -47.95
N THR A 188 21.19 39.77 -46.93
CA THR A 188 22.17 38.71 -46.63
C THR A 188 21.96 37.49 -47.53
N VAL A 189 23.03 37.17 -48.28
CA VAL A 189 23.12 36.07 -49.26
C VAL A 189 22.79 34.72 -48.61
N ASP A 190 21.84 34.00 -49.22
CA ASP A 190 21.45 32.64 -48.87
C ASP A 190 22.65 31.69 -48.81
N THR A 191 23.02 31.28 -47.60
CA THR A 191 23.55 29.92 -47.40
C THR A 191 22.36 28.98 -47.41
N ASP A 192 22.29 28.14 -48.43
CA ASP A 192 21.22 27.18 -48.78
C ASP A 192 21.11 26.00 -47.78
N GLU A 193 21.27 26.27 -46.49
CA GLU A 193 21.07 25.31 -45.41
C GLU A 193 19.88 25.81 -44.59
N ALA A 194 18.72 25.20 -44.82
CA ALA A 194 17.51 25.52 -44.08
C ALA A 194 17.82 25.49 -42.57
N PRO A 195 17.58 26.58 -41.82
CA PRO A 195 17.90 26.62 -40.40
C PRO A 195 17.17 25.47 -39.70
N ALA A 196 17.90 24.70 -38.89
CA ALA A 196 17.33 23.58 -38.16
C ALA A 196 16.04 24.01 -37.44
N PRO A 197 14.95 23.21 -37.51
CA PRO A 197 13.68 23.60 -36.95
C PRO A 197 13.84 23.95 -35.47
N LEU A 198 13.28 25.09 -35.08
CA LEU A 198 13.36 25.56 -33.70
C LEU A 198 12.71 24.50 -32.78
N PRO A 199 13.40 24.10 -31.70
CA PRO A 199 12.88 23.10 -30.78
C PRO A 199 11.56 23.60 -30.18
N THR A 200 10.50 22.83 -30.40
CA THR A 200 9.13 23.25 -30.11
C THR A 200 8.70 22.78 -28.72
N THR A 201 9.22 21.64 -28.25
CA THR A 201 8.90 21.10 -26.94
C THR A 201 9.91 21.53 -25.86
N PRO A 202 9.51 21.62 -24.58
CA PRO A 202 10.44 21.90 -23.46
C PRO A 202 11.62 20.92 -23.39
N ILE A 203 11.39 19.64 -23.71
CA ILE A 203 12.41 18.60 -23.74
C ILE A 203 13.43 18.88 -24.84
N GLU A 204 12.98 19.10 -26.07
CA GLU A 204 13.87 19.42 -27.20
C GLU A 204 14.71 20.67 -26.93
N ARG A 205 14.12 21.69 -26.30
CA ARG A 205 14.82 22.93 -25.93
C ARG A 205 15.96 22.65 -24.95
N LEU A 206 15.69 21.88 -23.90
CA LEU A 206 16.70 21.50 -22.91
C LEU A 206 17.77 20.57 -23.52
N GLU A 207 17.39 19.67 -24.43
CA GLU A 207 18.34 18.83 -25.16
C GLU A 207 19.26 19.64 -26.09
N ALA A 208 18.71 20.64 -26.77
CA ALA A 208 19.48 21.57 -27.60
C ALA A 208 20.50 22.34 -26.74
N ILE A 209 20.08 22.91 -25.61
CA ILE A 209 20.97 23.59 -24.65
C ILE A 209 22.09 22.64 -24.19
N ARG A 210 21.76 21.39 -23.84
CA ARG A 210 22.73 20.40 -23.38
C ARG A 210 23.82 20.11 -24.44
N ARG A 211 23.45 20.05 -25.72
CA ARG A 211 24.36 19.75 -26.85
C ARG A 211 25.14 20.98 -27.33
N ASP A 212 24.62 22.18 -27.12
CA ASP A 212 25.21 23.44 -27.60
C ASP A 212 26.49 23.83 -26.83
N GLN A 213 27.65 23.55 -27.42
CA GLN A 213 28.96 23.83 -26.82
C GLN A 213 29.25 25.33 -26.64
N SER A 214 28.51 26.21 -27.33
CA SER A 214 28.66 27.66 -27.17
C SER A 214 28.11 28.16 -25.82
N ARG A 215 27.28 27.36 -25.15
CA ARG A 215 26.68 27.71 -23.86
C ARG A 215 27.62 27.42 -22.68
N PRO A 216 27.59 28.27 -21.62
CA PRO A 216 28.34 28.03 -20.40
C PRO A 216 28.09 26.63 -19.82
N ALA A 217 29.16 25.97 -19.36
CA ALA A 217 29.10 24.60 -18.81
C ALA A 217 28.07 24.45 -17.68
N ARG A 218 27.88 25.50 -16.86
CA ARG A 218 26.86 25.55 -15.80
C ARG A 218 25.44 25.39 -16.35
N ILE A 219 25.10 26.08 -17.44
CA ILE A 219 23.75 26.03 -18.05
C ILE A 219 23.51 24.65 -18.67
N ARG A 220 24.52 24.07 -19.33
CA ARG A 220 24.45 22.71 -19.89
C ARG A 220 24.24 21.65 -18.81
N SER A 221 24.98 21.75 -17.71
CA SER A 221 24.85 20.84 -16.56
C SER A 221 23.48 20.97 -15.89
N SER A 222 22.95 22.19 -15.76
CA SER A 222 21.58 22.42 -15.25
C SER A 222 20.52 21.78 -16.16
N ALA A 223 20.64 21.94 -17.48
CA ALA A 223 19.70 21.32 -18.42
C ALA A 223 19.74 19.78 -18.34
N ASP A 224 20.93 19.19 -18.21
CA ASP A 224 21.07 17.74 -18.00
C ASP A 224 20.46 17.27 -16.67
N ALA A 225 20.68 18.02 -15.58
CA ALA A 225 20.09 17.73 -14.28
C ALA A 225 18.56 17.78 -14.30
N VAL A 226 17.96 18.79 -14.97
CA VAL A 226 16.50 18.91 -15.14
C VAL A 226 15.95 17.73 -15.93
N LEU A 227 16.57 17.36 -17.05
CA LEU A 227 16.14 16.22 -17.86
C LEU A 227 16.25 14.89 -17.09
N ARG A 228 17.29 14.73 -16.26
CA ARG A 228 17.43 13.54 -15.40
C ARG A 228 16.32 13.46 -14.35
N ILE A 229 16.06 14.56 -13.62
CA ILE A 229 14.98 14.63 -12.62
C ILE A 229 13.63 14.32 -13.28
N HIS A 230 13.37 14.91 -14.45
CA HIS A 230 12.15 14.64 -15.21
C HIS A 230 11.99 13.16 -15.56
N ARG A 231 13.02 12.54 -16.16
CA ARG A 231 12.99 11.11 -16.51
C ARG A 231 12.80 10.22 -15.30
N ASP A 232 13.49 10.51 -14.20
CA ASP A 232 13.37 9.73 -12.97
C ASP A 232 11.98 9.87 -12.36
N ARG A 233 11.40 11.08 -12.36
CA ARG A 233 10.04 11.31 -11.86
C ARG A 233 9.00 10.65 -12.75
N LEU A 234 9.14 10.73 -14.06
CA LEU A 234 8.23 10.09 -15.01
C LEU A 234 8.21 8.57 -14.83
N LYS A 235 9.38 7.92 -14.73
CA LYS A 235 9.48 6.48 -14.42
C LYS A 235 8.77 6.12 -13.12
N ARG A 236 8.88 6.98 -12.09
CA ARG A 236 8.20 6.77 -10.81
C ARG A 236 6.69 6.89 -10.92
N LEU A 237 6.20 7.82 -11.73
CA LEU A 237 4.77 8.01 -12.00
C LEU A 237 4.21 6.86 -12.84
N ASP A 238 4.94 6.37 -13.85
CA ASP A 238 4.57 5.20 -14.65
C ASP A 238 4.46 3.93 -13.79
N ALA A 239 5.43 3.73 -12.88
CA ALA A 239 5.37 2.63 -11.93
C ALA A 239 4.13 2.74 -11.03
N ARG A 240 3.77 3.95 -10.60
CA ARG A 240 2.61 4.19 -9.72
C ARG A 240 1.27 4.06 -10.45
N SER A 241 1.18 4.39 -11.75
CA SER A 241 -0.05 4.25 -12.54
C SER A 241 -0.45 2.79 -12.76
N ASN A 242 0.51 1.86 -12.70
CA ASN A 242 0.26 0.43 -12.84
C ASN A 242 -0.29 -0.15 -11.53
N VAL A 243 -1.52 0.21 -11.18
CA VAL A 243 -2.24 -0.29 -10.01
C VAL A 243 -2.77 -1.70 -10.31
N SER A 244 -2.50 -2.65 -9.43
CA SER A 244 -2.97 -4.04 -9.52
C SER A 244 -4.44 -4.16 -9.14
N ASP A 245 -5.04 -5.29 -9.52
CA ASP A 245 -6.33 -5.69 -8.98
C ASP A 245 -6.26 -5.90 -7.46
N PRO A 246 -7.37 -5.72 -6.73
CA PRO A 246 -7.43 -6.01 -5.31
C PRO A 246 -7.17 -7.48 -5.02
N GLU A 247 -6.39 -7.72 -3.97
CA GLU A 247 -6.12 -9.07 -3.49
C GLU A 247 -6.47 -9.18 -2.02
N VAL A 248 -7.03 -10.33 -1.64
CA VAL A 248 -7.36 -10.65 -0.25
C VAL A 248 -6.63 -11.92 0.16
N VAL A 249 -5.72 -11.79 1.13
CA VAL A 249 -4.88 -12.87 1.67
C VAL A 249 -5.37 -13.25 3.07
N PRO A 250 -5.58 -14.54 3.38
CA PRO A 250 -6.06 -14.93 4.69
C PRO A 250 -4.98 -14.74 5.77
N LEU A 251 -5.35 -14.13 6.89
CA LEU A 251 -4.44 -13.84 8.00
C LEU A 251 -4.59 -14.83 9.15
N GLY A 252 -5.83 -15.09 9.57
CA GLY A 252 -6.10 -15.99 10.68
C GLY A 252 -7.58 -16.18 10.98
N ILE A 253 -7.86 -17.10 11.89
CA ILE A 253 -9.22 -17.51 12.25
C ILE A 253 -9.37 -17.45 13.76
N LEU A 254 -10.44 -16.83 14.22
CA LEU A 254 -10.87 -16.83 15.61
C LEU A 254 -12.17 -17.63 15.73
N MET A 255 -12.10 -18.71 16.48
CA MET A 255 -13.24 -19.57 16.83
C MET A 255 -13.88 -19.05 18.12
N VAL A 256 -15.09 -18.53 18.02
CA VAL A 256 -15.86 -18.07 19.18
C VAL A 256 -16.89 -19.15 19.50
N ILE A 257 -16.80 -19.73 20.69
CA ILE A 257 -17.81 -20.66 21.21
C ILE A 257 -18.68 -19.95 22.25
N PRO A 258 -19.96 -20.35 22.39
CA PRO A 258 -20.83 -19.84 23.45
C PRO A 258 -20.18 -20.00 24.83
N GLU A 259 -20.39 -19.02 25.70
CA GLU A 259 -20.23 -19.24 27.14
C GLU A 259 -21.29 -20.27 27.57
N ASP A 260 -20.86 -21.38 28.19
CA ASP A 260 -21.79 -22.41 28.64
C ASP A 260 -22.88 -21.77 29.52
N GLU A 261 -24.17 -21.96 29.18
CA GLU A 261 -25.30 -21.71 30.10
C GLU A 261 -25.23 -22.73 31.24
N HIS A 262 -24.26 -22.62 32.14
CA HIS A 262 -24.21 -23.40 33.38
C HIS A 262 -23.88 -22.47 34.53
N GLY A 263 -24.93 -21.93 35.14
CA GLY A 263 -24.85 -21.05 36.30
C GLY A 263 -26.18 -20.42 36.72
N ALA A 264 -27.27 -21.19 36.73
CA ALA A 264 -28.46 -20.91 37.54
C ALA A 264 -28.80 -22.17 38.34
#